data_AF-A0A7H2PWJ6-F1
#
_entry.id   AF-A0A7H2PWJ6-F1
#
_cell.length_a   1.000
_cell.length_b   1.000
_cell.length_c   1.000
_cell.angle_alpha   90.00
_cell.angle_beta   90.00
_cell.angle_gamma   90.00
#
_symmetry.space_group_name_H-M   'P 1'
#
loop_
_entity.id
_entity.type
_entity.pdbx_description
1 polymer ?
#
loop_
_entity_poly.entity_id
_entity_poly.type
_entity_poly.pdbx_seq_one_letter_code
_entity_poly.pdbx_strand_id
1 'polypeptide(L)'
;MKKVIFTAFLSYFLIVTSQVQARTFYTTEHVRIIENLNGDKSNLFKNSKKWVANNFNSAQDVIQYESPEEGQLIIRGIASPLCDSTVSKMQCNGYSQAKISFNLTIDLKDKRARLKFSNYGYARFGNTPIDDPITYKLMLNRFDSLSNDFEKTLSTSNNNDSW
;
A
#
# COMPACT_ATOMS: atom_id res chain seq x y z
N MET A 1 29.72 53.94 -10.95
CA MET A 1 29.37 53.28 -9.67
C MET A 1 27.92 52.81 -9.59
N LYS A 2 26.92 53.60 -10.02
CA LYS A 2 25.49 53.18 -10.01
C LYS A 2 25.15 51.93 -10.85
N LYS A 3 25.86 51.70 -11.97
CA LYS A 3 25.64 50.53 -12.86
C LYS A 3 26.16 49.21 -12.27
N VAL A 4 27.19 49.26 -11.41
CA VAL A 4 27.81 48.06 -10.81
C VAL A 4 26.95 47.51 -9.66
N ILE A 5 26.27 48.42 -8.93
CA ILE A 5 25.35 48.06 -7.84
C ILE A 5 24.08 47.39 -8.39
N PHE A 6 23.60 47.81 -9.56
CA PHE A 6 22.40 47.23 -10.17
C PHE A 6 22.62 45.80 -10.68
N THR A 7 23.82 45.50 -11.21
CA THR A 7 24.20 44.14 -11.63
C THR A 7 24.34 43.17 -10.46
N ALA A 8 24.81 43.63 -9.29
CA ALA A 8 24.95 42.78 -8.11
C ALA A 8 23.59 42.37 -7.50
N PHE A 9 22.59 43.26 -7.58
CA PHE A 9 21.23 42.96 -7.12
C PHE A 9 20.50 42.00 -8.06
N LEU A 10 20.70 42.11 -9.37
CA LEU A 10 20.07 41.23 -10.36
C LEU A 10 20.63 39.79 -10.30
N SER A 11 21.92 39.63 -9.99
CA SER A 11 22.51 38.30 -9.79
C SER A 11 22.05 37.60 -8.51
N TYR A 12 21.70 38.35 -7.46
CA TYR A 12 21.20 37.77 -6.20
C TYR A 12 19.76 37.23 -6.34
N PHE A 13 18.96 37.83 -7.22
CA PHE A 13 17.58 37.40 -7.45
C PHE A 13 17.46 36.07 -8.21
N LEU A 14 18.48 35.70 -9.02
CA LEU A 14 18.49 34.48 -9.82
C LEU A 14 18.96 33.22 -9.06
N ILE A 15 19.50 33.36 -7.84
CA ILE A 15 19.99 32.21 -7.05
C ILE A 15 18.88 31.62 -6.16
N VAL A 16 17.75 32.32 -5.99
CA VAL A 16 16.71 31.94 -5.01
C VAL A 16 15.66 30.97 -5.59
N THR A 17 15.60 30.75 -6.91
CA THR A 17 14.46 30.06 -7.54
C THR A 17 14.66 28.61 -7.94
N SER A 18 15.58 27.85 -7.33
CA SER A 18 15.67 26.42 -7.63
C SER A 18 16.01 25.55 -6.43
N GLN A 19 15.21 25.64 -5.36
CA GLN A 19 14.98 24.46 -4.52
C GLN A 19 13.81 23.68 -5.10
N VAL A 20 14.05 23.03 -6.25
CA VAL A 20 13.20 21.90 -6.64
C VAL A 20 13.54 20.79 -5.67
N GLN A 21 12.74 20.66 -4.60
CA GLN A 21 12.76 19.46 -3.78
C GLN A 21 12.30 18.31 -4.69
N ALA A 22 13.25 17.55 -5.22
CA ALA A 22 12.95 16.28 -5.87
C ALA A 22 12.28 15.39 -4.81
N ARG A 23 10.96 15.25 -4.88
CA ARG A 23 10.27 14.22 -4.12
C ARG A 23 10.64 12.89 -4.76
N THR A 24 11.26 12.01 -4.00
CA THR A 24 11.43 10.60 -4.37
C THR A 24 10.06 9.95 -4.40
N PHE A 25 9.42 9.94 -5.56
CA PHE A 25 8.22 9.13 -5.75
C PHE A 25 8.65 7.66 -5.81
N TYR A 26 8.44 6.90 -4.73
CA TYR A 26 8.57 5.45 -4.74
C TYR A 26 7.39 4.84 -5.51
N THR A 27 7.32 5.03 -6.83
CA THR A 27 6.31 4.36 -7.69
C THR A 27 6.85 3.01 -8.17
N THR A 28 7.16 2.12 -7.25
CA THR A 28 7.37 0.71 -7.55
C THR A 28 6.19 -0.04 -6.98
N GLU A 29 5.37 -0.65 -7.83
CA GLU A 29 4.29 -1.53 -7.38
C GLU A 29 4.87 -2.67 -6.52
N HIS A 30 4.19 -3.05 -5.44
CA HIS A 30 4.55 -4.26 -4.68
C HIS A 30 3.62 -5.38 -5.11
N VAL A 31 4.18 -6.45 -5.68
CA VAL A 31 3.41 -7.53 -6.30
C VAL A 31 3.71 -8.85 -5.60
N ARG A 32 2.65 -9.58 -5.27
CA ARG A 32 2.73 -10.96 -4.80
C ARG A 32 1.92 -11.87 -5.72
N ILE A 33 2.54 -12.95 -6.17
CA ILE A 33 1.87 -14.05 -6.89
C ILE A 33 1.73 -15.21 -5.92
N ILE A 34 0.53 -15.77 -5.84
CA ILE A 34 0.18 -16.90 -4.98
C ILE A 34 -0.32 -18.01 -5.89
N GLU A 35 0.34 -19.16 -5.84
CA GLU A 35 0.00 -20.36 -6.61
C GLU A 35 -0.56 -21.44 -5.69
N ASN A 36 -1.16 -22.48 -6.28
CA ASN A 36 -1.68 -23.65 -5.55
C ASN A 36 -2.80 -23.34 -4.52
N LEU A 37 -3.60 -22.30 -4.78
CA LEU A 37 -4.80 -22.02 -3.99
C LEU A 37 -5.87 -23.11 -4.17
N ASN A 38 -6.70 -23.26 -3.14
CA ASN A 38 -7.82 -24.20 -3.16
C ASN A 38 -9.08 -23.54 -3.72
N GLY A 39 -9.48 -23.93 -4.93
CA GLY A 39 -10.71 -23.46 -5.58
C GLY A 39 -10.51 -22.99 -7.01
N ASP A 40 -11.63 -22.92 -7.74
CA ASP A 40 -11.71 -22.25 -9.04
C ASP A 40 -11.82 -20.72 -8.87
N LYS A 41 -11.69 -19.97 -9.96
CA LYS A 41 -11.80 -18.51 -9.95
C LYS A 41 -13.06 -18.01 -9.24
N SER A 42 -14.20 -18.69 -9.44
CA SER A 42 -15.49 -18.29 -8.86
C SER A 42 -15.48 -18.37 -7.33
N ASN A 43 -15.03 -19.51 -6.79
CA ASN A 43 -14.90 -19.70 -5.35
C ASN A 43 -13.85 -18.77 -4.75
N LEU A 44 -12.70 -18.61 -5.40
CA LEU A 44 -11.66 -17.67 -4.96
C LEU A 44 -12.18 -16.24 -4.94
N PHE A 45 -13.02 -15.83 -5.90
CA PHE A 45 -13.61 -14.50 -5.94
C PHE A 45 -14.57 -14.26 -4.77
N LYS A 46 -15.47 -15.22 -4.51
CA LYS A 46 -16.38 -15.16 -3.36
C LYS A 46 -15.62 -15.08 -2.04
N ASN A 47 -14.58 -15.89 -1.88
CA ASN A 47 -13.75 -15.92 -0.67
C ASN A 47 -12.88 -14.67 -0.52
N SER A 48 -12.41 -14.09 -1.63
CA SER A 48 -11.69 -12.82 -1.62
C SER A 48 -12.61 -11.70 -1.12
N LYS A 49 -13.87 -11.63 -1.56
CA LYS A 49 -14.84 -10.65 -1.03
C LYS A 49 -15.05 -10.82 0.47
N LYS A 50 -15.19 -12.06 0.96
CA LYS A 50 -15.28 -12.35 2.41
C LYS A 50 -14.03 -11.86 3.15
N TRP A 51 -12.85 -12.15 2.63
CA TRP A 51 -11.58 -11.72 3.22
C TRP A 51 -11.48 -10.19 3.29
N VAL A 52 -11.90 -9.47 2.25
CA VAL A 52 -11.95 -8.00 2.25
C VAL A 52 -12.88 -7.49 3.34
N ALA A 53 -14.07 -8.07 3.48
CA ALA A 53 -15.02 -7.65 4.51
C ALA A 53 -14.50 -7.87 5.94
N ASN A 54 -13.66 -8.87 6.16
CA ASN A 54 -13.09 -9.17 7.45
C ASN A 54 -11.84 -8.32 7.79
N ASN A 55 -11.11 -7.87 6.78
CA ASN A 55 -9.82 -7.19 6.96
C ASN A 55 -9.88 -5.67 6.84
N PHE A 56 -10.97 -5.12 6.29
CA PHE A 56 -11.14 -3.70 6.08
C PHE A 56 -12.41 -3.21 6.77
N ASN A 57 -12.34 -2.05 7.43
CA ASN A 57 -13.41 -1.53 8.30
C ASN A 57 -14.80 -1.49 7.65
N SER A 58 -14.88 -1.21 6.35
CA SER A 58 -16.13 -1.23 5.60
C SER A 58 -15.87 -1.73 4.19
N ALA A 59 -16.27 -2.97 3.91
CA ALA A 59 -16.11 -3.62 2.61
C ALA A 59 -16.68 -2.76 1.46
N GLN A 60 -17.83 -2.15 1.70
CA GLN A 60 -18.56 -1.32 0.73
C GLN A 60 -17.79 -0.04 0.41
N ASP A 61 -17.13 0.56 1.41
CA ASP A 61 -16.39 1.81 1.22
C ASP A 61 -15.02 1.59 0.58
N VAL A 62 -14.45 0.40 0.74
CA VAL A 62 -13.11 0.08 0.23
C VAL A 62 -13.13 -0.53 -1.16
N ILE A 63 -14.12 -1.34 -1.54
CA ILE A 63 -14.21 -1.93 -2.89
C ILE A 63 -14.57 -0.83 -3.89
N GLN A 64 -13.66 -0.56 -4.82
CA GLN A 64 -13.82 0.44 -5.88
C GLN A 64 -14.23 -0.18 -7.22
N TYR A 65 -13.90 -1.45 -7.43
CA TYR A 65 -14.25 -2.21 -8.63
C TYR A 65 -14.35 -3.69 -8.28
N GLU A 66 -15.33 -4.36 -8.87
CA GLU A 66 -15.46 -5.81 -8.82
C GLU A 66 -15.96 -6.35 -10.17
N SER A 67 -15.28 -7.37 -10.68
CA SER A 67 -15.70 -8.10 -11.88
C SER A 67 -15.50 -9.59 -11.64
N PRO A 68 -16.58 -10.34 -11.34
CA PRO A 68 -16.52 -11.80 -11.22
C PRO A 68 -16.08 -12.48 -12.52
N GLU A 69 -16.46 -11.91 -13.66
CA GLU A 69 -16.11 -12.42 -14.98
C GLU A 69 -14.59 -12.33 -15.22
N GLU A 70 -13.98 -11.19 -14.91
CA GLU A 70 -12.53 -11.00 -15.06
C GLU A 70 -11.75 -11.60 -13.88
N GLY A 71 -12.42 -11.91 -12.77
CA GLY A 71 -11.78 -12.34 -11.52
C GLY A 71 -11.04 -11.21 -10.83
N GLN A 72 -11.51 -9.96 -10.96
CA GLN A 72 -10.77 -8.79 -10.47
C GLN A 72 -11.51 -8.06 -9.35
N LEU A 73 -10.77 -7.67 -8.31
CA LEU A 73 -11.19 -6.72 -7.29
C LEU A 73 -10.18 -5.57 -7.21
N ILE A 74 -10.65 -4.34 -7.07
CA ILE A 74 -9.80 -3.18 -6.74
C ILE A 74 -10.31 -2.56 -5.46
N ILE A 75 -9.41 -2.41 -4.49
CA ILE A 75 -9.73 -2.00 -3.13
C ILE A 75 -8.86 -0.79 -2.76
N ARG A 76 -9.44 0.19 -2.06
CA ARG A 76 -8.70 1.28 -1.39
C ARG A 76 -8.47 0.92 0.06
N GLY A 77 -7.21 0.73 0.44
CA GLY A 77 -6.80 0.36 1.78
C GLY A 77 -6.17 1.51 2.55
N ILE A 78 -6.34 1.47 3.88
CA ILE A 78 -5.53 2.24 4.82
C ILE A 78 -4.98 1.26 5.85
N ALA A 79 -3.67 1.23 6.01
CA ALA A 79 -3.00 0.39 7.02
C ALA A 79 -1.93 1.19 7.76
N SER A 80 -1.52 0.69 8.92
CA SER A 80 -0.33 1.19 9.60
C SER A 80 0.90 0.36 9.23
N PRO A 81 2.12 0.93 9.19
CA PRO A 81 3.35 0.17 9.09
C PRO A 81 3.40 -1.01 10.08
N LEU A 82 4.00 -2.13 9.67
CA LEU A 82 4.15 -3.31 10.52
C LEU A 82 5.59 -3.40 11.04
N CYS A 83 5.76 -3.16 12.34
CA CYS A 83 7.06 -3.25 12.98
C CYS A 83 7.62 -4.68 12.98
N ASP A 84 8.93 -4.77 12.87
CA ASP A 84 9.69 -6.02 13.04
C ASP A 84 10.72 -5.87 14.18
N SER A 85 11.55 -6.89 14.37
CA SER A 85 12.58 -6.92 15.41
C SER A 85 13.73 -5.92 15.21
N THR A 86 13.81 -5.25 14.05
CA THR A 86 14.87 -4.28 13.75
C THR A 86 14.59 -2.89 14.31
N VAL A 87 13.41 -2.67 14.89
CA VAL A 87 12.97 -1.37 15.43
C VAL A 87 12.63 -1.51 16.91
N SER A 88 13.08 -0.55 17.74
CA SER A 88 12.75 -0.56 19.16
C SER A 88 11.25 -0.40 19.40
N LYS A 89 10.75 -0.89 20.55
CA LYS A 89 9.33 -0.74 20.93
C LYS A 89 8.87 0.72 20.94
N MET A 90 9.73 1.64 21.38
CA MET A 90 9.43 3.08 21.42
C MET A 90 9.27 3.67 20.01
N GLN A 91 10.19 3.36 19.08
CA GLN A 91 10.09 3.80 17.69
C GLN A 91 8.87 3.18 17.00
N CYS A 92 8.62 1.89 17.25
CA CYS A 92 7.46 1.18 16.72
C CYS A 92 6.13 1.85 17.08
N ASN A 93 6.01 2.37 18.31
CA ASN A 93 4.81 3.10 18.73
C ASN A 93 4.54 4.37 17.89
N GLY A 94 5.59 5.03 17.40
CA GLY A 94 5.45 6.15 16.47
C GLY A 94 4.98 5.68 15.09
N TYR A 95 5.60 4.63 14.56
CA TYR A 95 5.27 4.09 13.25
C TYR A 95 3.88 3.45 13.19
N SER A 96 3.42 2.78 14.24
CA SER A 96 2.10 2.13 14.28
C SER A 96 0.94 3.12 14.21
N GLN A 97 1.17 4.38 14.57
CA GLN A 97 0.19 5.46 14.45
C GLN A 97 0.16 6.10 13.07
N ALA A 98 1.21 5.92 12.26
CA ALA A 98 1.24 6.40 10.89
C ALA A 98 0.28 5.60 10.00
N LYS A 99 -0.20 6.23 8.94
CA LYS A 99 -1.16 5.66 7.98
C LYS A 99 -0.59 5.63 6.58
N ILE A 100 -0.76 4.50 5.92
CA ILE A 100 -0.40 4.22 4.54
C ILE A 100 -1.71 4.06 3.78
N SER A 101 -1.99 4.96 2.85
CA SER A 101 -3.07 4.80 1.88
C SER A 101 -2.53 4.08 0.65
N PHE A 102 -3.27 3.10 0.14
CA PHE A 102 -2.85 2.30 -1.02
C PHE A 102 -4.05 1.77 -1.80
N ASN A 103 -3.82 1.41 -3.05
CA ASN A 103 -4.72 0.59 -3.84
C ASN A 103 -4.21 -0.86 -3.84
N LEU A 104 -5.11 -1.82 -3.59
CA LEU A 104 -4.87 -3.25 -3.74
C LEU A 104 -5.72 -3.77 -4.91
N THR A 105 -5.06 -4.22 -5.97
CA THR A 105 -5.70 -5.01 -7.03
C THR A 105 -5.50 -6.49 -6.74
N ILE A 106 -6.59 -7.25 -6.77
CA ILE A 106 -6.62 -8.71 -6.63
C ILE A 106 -7.07 -9.27 -7.98
N ASP A 107 -6.18 -9.96 -8.69
CA ASP A 107 -6.52 -10.68 -9.91
C ASP A 107 -6.55 -12.18 -9.62
N LEU A 108 -7.64 -12.85 -10.01
CA LEU A 108 -7.91 -14.24 -9.69
C LEU A 108 -8.01 -15.07 -10.96
N LYS A 109 -7.37 -16.24 -10.92
CA LYS A 109 -7.52 -17.30 -11.91
C LYS A 109 -7.69 -18.62 -11.15
N ASP A 110 -7.98 -19.69 -11.87
CA ASP A 110 -8.09 -21.00 -11.23
C ASP A 110 -6.82 -21.32 -10.44
N LYS A 111 -7.00 -21.63 -9.16
CA LYS A 111 -5.95 -22.02 -8.21
C LYS A 111 -4.83 -21.00 -8.00
N ARG A 112 -4.99 -19.73 -8.38
CA ARG A 112 -3.96 -18.72 -8.18
C ARG A 112 -4.49 -17.30 -8.09
N ALA A 113 -3.73 -16.44 -7.45
CA ALA A 113 -4.02 -15.03 -7.29
C ALA A 113 -2.79 -14.17 -7.53
N ARG A 114 -3.00 -12.93 -7.99
CA ARG A 114 -2.01 -11.87 -7.98
C ARG A 114 -2.53 -10.71 -7.15
N LEU A 115 -1.76 -10.32 -6.14
CA LEU A 115 -2.01 -9.15 -5.31
C LEU A 115 -1.04 -8.05 -5.73
N LYS A 116 -1.57 -6.88 -6.07
CA LYS A 116 -0.79 -5.72 -6.48
C LYS A 116 -1.13 -4.51 -5.62
N PHE A 117 -0.18 -4.10 -4.79
CA PHE A 117 -0.24 -2.86 -4.05
C PHE A 117 0.33 -1.74 -4.91
N SER A 118 -0.42 -0.67 -5.07
CA SER A 118 -0.10 0.46 -5.94
C SER A 118 -0.62 1.77 -5.36
N ASN A 119 -0.25 2.90 -5.97
CA ASN A 119 -0.69 4.23 -5.56
C ASN A 119 -0.50 4.53 -4.06
N TYR A 120 0.52 3.92 -3.45
CA TYR A 120 0.95 4.26 -2.10
C TYR A 120 2.05 5.30 -2.15
N GLY A 121 1.98 6.26 -1.23
CA GLY A 121 3.05 7.21 -0.97
C GLY A 121 3.69 6.93 0.39
N TYR A 122 4.30 7.95 0.97
CA TYR A 122 4.82 7.88 2.34
C TYR A 122 3.73 7.51 3.35
N ALA A 123 4.13 6.78 4.39
CA ALA A 123 3.30 6.71 5.59
C ALA A 123 3.15 8.12 6.19
N ARG A 124 2.00 8.45 6.75
CA ARG A 124 1.72 9.79 7.30
C ARG A 124 1.30 9.70 8.75
N PHE A 125 1.95 10.49 9.61
CA PHE A 125 1.45 10.75 10.96
C PHE A 125 0.67 12.08 10.93
N GLY A 126 -0.66 11.98 11.00
CA GLY A 126 -1.52 13.12 10.67
C GLY A 126 -1.25 13.60 9.23
N ASN A 127 -0.92 14.88 9.07
CA ASN A 127 -0.59 15.46 7.77
C ASN A 127 0.89 15.36 7.39
N THR A 128 1.75 14.86 8.28
CA THR A 128 3.21 14.84 8.09
C THR A 128 3.64 13.53 7.41
N PRO A 129 4.25 13.57 6.21
CA PRO A 129 4.83 12.38 5.60
C PRO A 129 6.09 11.95 6.35
N ILE A 130 6.26 10.64 6.50
CA ILE A 130 7.47 10.01 7.04
C ILE A 130 8.22 9.37 5.87
N ASP A 131 9.27 10.06 5.41
CA ASP A 131 10.15 9.62 4.33
C ASP A 131 11.47 9.15 4.90
N ASP A 132 11.51 7.89 5.35
CA ASP A 132 12.74 7.25 5.79
C ASP A 132 12.78 5.76 5.37
N PRO A 133 13.97 5.18 5.17
CA PRO A 133 14.11 3.79 4.71
C PRO A 133 13.50 2.74 5.65
N ILE A 134 13.46 3.01 6.96
CA ILE A 134 12.87 2.08 7.95
C ILE A 134 11.36 2.05 7.73
N THR A 135 10.71 3.22 7.65
CA THR A 135 9.27 3.31 7.38
C THR A 135 8.88 2.61 6.09
N TYR A 136 9.66 2.78 5.01
CA TYR A 136 9.42 2.08 3.76
C TYR A 136 9.48 0.56 3.91
N LYS A 137 10.50 0.04 4.61
CA LYS A 137 10.60 -1.39 4.94
C LYS A 137 9.39 -1.88 5.75
N LEU A 138 8.99 -1.15 6.79
CA LEU A 138 7.83 -1.53 7.62
C LEU A 138 6.50 -1.47 6.86
N MET A 139 6.39 -0.60 5.87
CA MET A 139 5.26 -0.56 4.93
C MET A 139 5.23 -1.83 4.07
N LEU A 140 6.37 -2.23 3.48
CA LEU A 140 6.44 -3.47 2.70
C LEU A 140 6.11 -4.70 3.56
N ASN A 141 6.62 -4.75 4.80
CA ASN A 141 6.26 -5.81 5.77
C ASN A 141 4.75 -5.89 5.99
N ARG A 142 4.04 -4.75 6.02
CA ARG A 142 2.57 -4.74 6.13
C ARG A 142 1.91 -5.34 4.90
N PHE A 143 2.38 -5.02 3.69
CA PHE A 143 1.83 -5.58 2.45
C PHE A 143 2.08 -7.09 2.33
N ASP A 144 3.26 -7.56 2.73
CA ASP A 144 3.57 -8.98 2.80
C ASP A 144 2.68 -9.69 3.83
N SER A 145 2.46 -9.08 5.01
CA SER A 145 1.56 -9.62 6.02
C SER A 145 0.12 -9.74 5.51
N LEU A 146 -0.40 -8.75 4.78
CA LEU A 146 -1.74 -8.83 4.18
C LEU A 146 -1.82 -9.93 3.11
N SER A 147 -0.76 -10.08 2.32
CA SER A 147 -0.68 -11.11 1.29
C SER A 147 -0.64 -12.52 1.88
N ASN A 148 0.12 -12.71 2.97
CA ASN A 148 0.21 -13.98 3.68
C ASN A 148 -1.13 -14.35 4.35
N ASP A 149 -1.83 -13.38 4.92
CA ASP A 149 -3.16 -13.60 5.50
C ASP A 149 -4.19 -13.98 4.44
N PHE A 150 -4.17 -13.31 3.28
CA PHE A 150 -4.98 -13.65 2.12
C PHE A 150 -4.71 -15.08 1.64
N GLU A 151 -3.43 -15.42 1.42
CA GLU A 151 -3.01 -16.77 1.00
C GLU A 151 -3.51 -17.83 1.97
N LYS A 152 -3.31 -17.62 3.27
CA LYS A 152 -3.76 -18.55 4.32
C LYS A 152 -5.27 -18.74 4.30
N THR A 153 -6.02 -17.65 4.16
CA THR A 153 -7.49 -17.68 4.14
C THR A 153 -8.01 -18.47 2.94
N LEU A 154 -7.49 -18.20 1.75
CA LEU A 154 -7.96 -18.85 0.53
C LEU A 154 -7.43 -20.28 0.37
N SER A 155 -6.31 -20.63 1.00
CA SER A 155 -5.81 -22.01 1.02
C SER A 155 -6.61 -22.92 1.97
N THR A 156 -7.17 -22.35 3.05
CA THR A 156 -7.87 -23.12 4.10
C THR A 156 -9.37 -23.24 3.86
N SER A 157 -9.95 -22.51 2.90
CA SER A 157 -11.38 -22.53 2.59
C SER A 157 -11.83 -23.87 1.98
N ASN A 158 -11.96 -24.90 2.82
CA ASN A 158 -12.82 -26.05 2.56
C ASN A 158 -14.21 -25.72 3.11
N ASN A 159 -15.23 -25.93 2.28
CA ASN A 159 -16.65 -25.59 2.49
C ASN A 159 -17.24 -26.18 3.79
N ASN A 160 -17.02 -25.54 4.94
CA ASN A 160 -17.67 -25.87 6.20
C ASN A 160 -18.83 -24.92 6.56
N ASP A 161 -19.25 -24.05 5.63
CA ASP A 161 -20.45 -23.23 5.80
C ASP A 161 -21.71 -24.05 5.43
N SER A 162 -21.93 -25.18 6.09
CA SER A 162 -23.26 -25.80 6.18
C SER A 162 -23.96 -25.18 7.39
N TRP A 163 -24.80 -24.18 7.10
CA TRP A 163 -25.80 -23.67 8.04
C TRP A 163 -27.13 -24.35 7.72
#